data_AF-A0A1G5ZJG8-F1
#
_entry.id   AF-A0A1G5ZJG8-F1
#
_cell.length_a   1.000
_cell.length_b   1.000
_cell.length_c   1.000
_cell.angle_alpha   90.00
_cell.angle_beta   90.00
_cell.angle_gamma   90.00
#
_symmetry.space_group_name_H-M   'P 1'
#
loop_
_entity.id
_entity.type
_entity.pdbx_description
1 polymer ?
#
loop_
_entity_poly.entity_id
_entity_poly.type
_entity_poly.pdbx_seq_one_letter_code
_entity_poly.pdbx_strand_id
1 'polypeptide(L)'
;MKHFLSILLRNQFNLFYRFGYTYIPKCQLLEFDGVINESTKEELIKLFSETTPFEWEEEYLIIQFDKNGLVEGEVFHFQIQDVVKIYPLSAQAKSSIETKIDPRIKLERPVFENILPKVEQTIEKHELEKAIQALWNVCDIEDDLNKYLSNIGLDNIFSGLERRKKGTKASQIKDGNYWEYVLAYDRFDYFPNSTLGYFFDAGQIFANTKGLPSFEGSVLHKFLQDINSSKPEIKIKETVKLLETEEQGKKYVLQTTINEQLQYLITPLYLMLKDEIRKAEDIKSTNLFKHLKTLKEFGASFNYAIILLGAFFGFKKFYDAYYDNLNLRFYKSYQPVKDKKEEPEKIDSKNQTESNESTSSKEEPVSDENQGLEDKPKTEDHTIAADLQELKVEPVIQDQPLNDQQTFEEIPASTEPIVTEVATKPEEQKIGINDNNDSEPKENIESKTEDEILPTDDIKSEVSENPIEHLKKSNSDTETVIRLKNIINELLTDKAEMKLTDMGDKIKEITGQKITNTIIKNVIKSMDNVEIVPKKKPETARKTIMQDLFNKQV
;
A
#
# COMPACT_ATOMS: atom_id res chain seq x y z
N MET A 1 -43.20 -21.43 -10.26
CA MET A 1 -41.75 -21.43 -10.47
C MET A 1 -41.18 -20.40 -9.52
N LYS A 2 -40.12 -20.73 -8.78
CA LYS A 2 -39.44 -19.79 -7.88
C LYS A 2 -38.09 -19.44 -8.48
N HIS A 3 -37.71 -18.17 -8.38
CA HIS A 3 -36.44 -17.66 -8.87
C HIS A 3 -35.50 -17.40 -7.70
N PHE A 4 -34.25 -17.83 -7.83
CA PHE A 4 -33.22 -17.63 -6.82
C PHE A 4 -31.98 -16.99 -7.41
N LEU A 5 -31.31 -16.15 -6.62
CA LEU A 5 -29.92 -15.76 -6.83
C LEU A 5 -29.05 -16.39 -5.75
N SER A 6 -27.84 -16.79 -6.12
CA SER A 6 -26.82 -17.26 -5.17
C SER A 6 -25.45 -16.74 -5.56
N ILE A 7 -24.63 -16.42 -4.56
CA ILE A 7 -23.24 -16.02 -4.73
C ILE A 7 -22.39 -17.28 -4.55
N LEU A 8 -21.77 -17.76 -5.63
CA LEU A 8 -20.93 -18.96 -5.59
C LEU A 8 -19.49 -18.63 -5.93
N LEU A 9 -18.56 -19.29 -5.25
CA LEU A 9 -17.17 -19.31 -5.68
C LEU A 9 -17.07 -19.89 -7.10
N ARG A 10 -16.23 -19.32 -7.95
CA ARG A 10 -15.99 -19.82 -9.31
C ARG A 10 -15.58 -21.30 -9.29
N ASN A 11 -14.73 -21.70 -8.34
CA ASN A 11 -14.34 -23.11 -8.18
C ASN A 11 -15.52 -24.02 -7.80
N GLN A 12 -16.45 -23.54 -6.97
CA GLN A 12 -17.68 -24.27 -6.66
C GLN A 12 -18.56 -24.42 -7.89
N PHE A 13 -18.70 -23.37 -8.71
CA PHE A 13 -19.41 -23.46 -9.97
C PHE A 13 -18.76 -24.44 -10.96
N ASN A 14 -17.42 -24.46 -11.05
CA ASN A 14 -16.71 -25.41 -11.92
C ASN A 14 -16.99 -26.87 -11.52
N LEU A 15 -17.03 -27.16 -10.22
CA LEU A 15 -17.42 -28.50 -9.72
C LEU A 15 -18.89 -28.79 -10.01
N PHE A 16 -19.78 -27.82 -9.81
CA PHE A 16 -21.19 -27.95 -10.13
C PHE A 16 -21.40 -28.26 -11.62
N TYR A 17 -20.76 -27.52 -12.53
CA TYR A 17 -20.83 -27.77 -13.97
C TYR A 17 -20.31 -29.16 -14.34
N ARG A 18 -19.20 -29.59 -13.72
CA ARG A 18 -18.61 -30.93 -13.94
C ARG A 18 -19.51 -32.07 -13.49
N PHE A 19 -20.13 -31.95 -12.32
CA PHE A 19 -20.91 -33.03 -11.71
C PHE A 19 -22.42 -32.97 -11.99
N GLY A 20 -22.91 -31.83 -12.51
CA GLY A 20 -24.29 -31.64 -12.89
C GLY A 20 -25.24 -31.29 -11.75
N TYR A 21 -24.78 -31.23 -10.49
CA TYR A 21 -25.59 -30.87 -9.33
C TYR A 21 -24.79 -30.15 -8.23
N THR A 22 -25.49 -29.42 -7.37
CA THR A 22 -24.93 -28.77 -6.19
C THR A 22 -25.96 -28.68 -5.07
N TYR A 23 -25.48 -28.46 -3.84
CA TYR A 23 -26.31 -28.19 -2.67
C TYR A 23 -25.97 -26.79 -2.14
N ILE A 24 -26.99 -25.95 -1.99
CA ILE A 24 -26.84 -24.57 -1.54
C ILE A 24 -27.70 -24.36 -0.29
N PRO A 25 -27.13 -23.97 0.85
CA PRO A 25 -27.88 -23.58 2.05
C PRO A 25 -28.85 -22.42 1.78
N LYS A 26 -29.97 -22.40 2.49
CA LYS A 26 -30.98 -21.34 2.37
C LYS A 26 -30.40 -19.94 2.62
N CYS A 27 -29.49 -19.80 3.57
CA CYS A 27 -28.83 -18.53 3.86
C CYS A 27 -27.95 -18.00 2.72
N GLN A 28 -27.62 -18.83 1.72
CA GLN A 28 -26.88 -18.43 0.52
C GLN A 28 -27.79 -18.22 -0.70
N LEU A 29 -29.11 -18.21 -0.48
CA LEU A 29 -30.12 -18.07 -1.52
C LEU A 29 -30.98 -16.84 -1.28
N LEU A 30 -31.16 -16.07 -2.34
CA LEU A 30 -32.04 -14.93 -2.40
C LEU A 30 -33.23 -15.27 -3.31
N GLU A 31 -34.42 -15.49 -2.73
CA GLU A 31 -35.66 -15.67 -3.50
C GLU A 31 -36.13 -14.30 -4.02
N PHE A 32 -36.47 -14.21 -5.31
CA PHE A 32 -36.93 -12.96 -5.93
C PHE A 32 -38.02 -13.21 -6.99
N ASP A 33 -38.61 -12.14 -7.51
CA ASP A 33 -39.75 -12.18 -8.45
C ASP A 33 -39.35 -12.39 -9.92
N GLY A 34 -38.06 -12.62 -10.19
CA GLY A 34 -37.51 -12.74 -11.55
C GLY A 34 -37.05 -11.41 -12.16
N VAL A 35 -37.32 -10.27 -11.51
CA VAL A 35 -36.90 -8.94 -11.96
C VAL A 35 -35.84 -8.37 -11.02
N ILE A 36 -34.64 -8.15 -11.54
CA ILE A 36 -33.54 -7.55 -10.77
C ILE A 36 -33.80 -6.04 -10.64
N ASN A 37 -34.21 -5.61 -9.45
CA ASN A 37 -34.45 -4.22 -9.09
C ASN A 37 -33.52 -3.77 -7.96
N GLU A 38 -33.64 -2.52 -7.48
CA GLU A 38 -32.79 -2.02 -6.40
C GLU A 38 -33.00 -2.76 -5.07
N SER A 39 -34.22 -3.26 -4.77
CA SER A 39 -34.47 -4.08 -3.57
C SER A 39 -33.69 -5.40 -3.64
N THR A 40 -33.69 -6.08 -4.80
CA THR A 40 -32.90 -7.29 -5.03
C THR A 40 -31.41 -7.03 -4.82
N LYS A 41 -30.92 -5.87 -5.30
CA LYS A 41 -29.53 -5.47 -5.12
C LYS A 41 -29.18 -5.22 -3.65
N GLU A 42 -30.05 -4.58 -2.88
CA GLU A 42 -29.86 -4.36 -1.45
C GLU A 42 -29.82 -5.69 -0.66
N GLU A 43 -30.68 -6.64 -0.99
CA GLU A 43 -30.66 -7.97 -0.37
C GLU A 43 -29.41 -8.76 -0.77
N LEU A 44 -28.92 -8.58 -1.99
CA LEU A 44 -27.67 -9.18 -2.42
C LEU A 44 -26.45 -8.61 -1.66
N ILE A 45 -26.44 -7.31 -1.34
CA ILE A 45 -25.39 -6.72 -0.48
C ILE A 45 -25.40 -7.40 0.90
N LYS A 46 -26.58 -7.66 1.48
CA LYS A 46 -26.70 -8.41 2.74
C LYS A 46 -26.16 -9.83 2.59
N LEU A 47 -26.48 -10.51 1.48
CA LEU A 47 -25.96 -11.84 1.20
C LEU A 47 -24.42 -11.87 1.10
N PHE A 48 -23.81 -10.87 0.48
CA PHE A 48 -22.36 -10.70 0.45
C PHE A 48 -21.75 -10.52 1.84
N SER A 49 -22.45 -9.84 2.77
CA SER A 49 -21.96 -9.65 4.14
C SER A 49 -21.86 -10.96 4.94
N GLU A 50 -22.56 -12.00 4.51
CA GLU A 50 -22.51 -13.35 5.10
C GLU A 50 -21.65 -14.33 4.27
N THR A 51 -21.08 -13.86 3.15
CA THR A 51 -20.22 -14.66 2.27
C THR A 51 -18.75 -14.49 2.66
N THR A 52 -17.92 -15.51 2.43
CA THR A 52 -16.48 -15.41 2.65
C THR A 52 -15.89 -14.25 1.81
N PRO A 53 -15.04 -13.38 2.40
CA PRO A 53 -14.48 -12.23 1.68
C PRO A 53 -13.61 -12.66 0.48
N PHE A 54 -13.43 -11.75 -0.48
CA PHE A 54 -12.60 -11.93 -1.67
C PHE A 54 -11.62 -10.77 -1.84
N GLU A 55 -10.48 -11.05 -2.48
CA GLU A 55 -9.50 -10.04 -2.92
C GLU A 55 -9.77 -9.63 -4.38
N TRP A 56 -10.30 -10.56 -5.19
CA TRP A 56 -10.53 -10.35 -6.61
C TRP A 56 -11.98 -10.63 -7.01
N GLU A 57 -12.56 -9.71 -7.78
CA GLU A 57 -13.94 -9.81 -8.27
C GLU A 57 -14.18 -11.06 -9.15
N GLU A 58 -13.13 -11.69 -9.69
CA GLU A 58 -13.25 -12.93 -10.48
C GLU A 58 -13.44 -14.22 -9.66
N GLU A 59 -13.31 -14.14 -8.34
CA GLU A 59 -13.41 -15.29 -7.44
C GLU A 59 -14.85 -15.75 -7.27
N TYR A 60 -15.82 -14.87 -7.48
CA TYR A 60 -17.24 -15.11 -7.28
C TYR A 60 -18.07 -14.88 -8.54
N LEU A 61 -19.19 -15.60 -8.62
CA LEU A 61 -20.22 -15.50 -9.64
C LEU A 61 -21.58 -15.40 -8.95
N ILE A 62 -22.49 -14.64 -9.54
CA ILE A 62 -23.90 -14.64 -9.12
C ILE A 62 -24.68 -15.52 -10.08
N ILE A 63 -25.28 -16.58 -9.58
CA ILE A 63 -26.01 -17.56 -10.38
C ILE A 63 -27.50 -17.40 -10.15
N GLN A 64 -28.25 -17.29 -11.25
CA GLN A 64 -29.70 -17.34 -11.23
C GLN A 64 -30.18 -18.77 -11.46
N PHE A 65 -31.07 -19.22 -10.58
CA PHE A 65 -31.73 -20.51 -10.67
C PHE A 65 -33.25 -20.36 -10.80
N ASP A 66 -33.86 -21.25 -11.58
CA ASP A 66 -35.30 -21.45 -11.62
C ASP A 66 -35.62 -22.84 -11.09
N LYS A 67 -36.48 -22.91 -10.06
CA LYS A 67 -36.87 -24.19 -9.46
C LYS A 67 -38.37 -24.35 -9.37
N ASN A 68 -38.84 -25.54 -9.73
CA ASN A 68 -40.23 -25.94 -9.63
C ASN A 68 -40.44 -26.82 -8.38
N GLY A 69 -41.54 -26.59 -7.66
CA GLY A 69 -41.95 -27.39 -6.49
C GLY A 69 -41.94 -26.63 -5.16
N LEU A 70 -42.36 -27.31 -4.08
CA LEU A 70 -42.27 -26.81 -2.72
C LEU A 70 -40.80 -26.75 -2.30
N VAL A 71 -40.40 -25.56 -1.87
CA VAL A 71 -39.04 -25.19 -1.45
C VAL A 71 -39.07 -25.22 0.08
N GLU A 72 -38.95 -26.43 0.65
CA GLU A 72 -38.92 -26.66 2.09
C GLU A 72 -37.58 -27.29 2.48
N GLY A 73 -36.95 -26.76 3.52
CA GLY A 73 -35.66 -27.22 4.04
C GLY A 73 -34.60 -26.12 4.11
N GLU A 74 -33.51 -26.43 4.84
CA GLU A 74 -32.37 -25.53 5.05
C GLU A 74 -31.30 -25.64 3.96
N VAL A 75 -31.37 -26.68 3.11
CA VAL A 75 -30.41 -26.94 2.03
C VAL A 75 -31.17 -27.31 0.76
N PHE A 76 -30.81 -26.65 -0.34
CA PHE A 76 -31.45 -26.81 -1.63
C PHE A 76 -30.55 -27.53 -2.61
N HIS A 77 -31.07 -28.62 -3.17
CA HIS A 77 -30.44 -29.33 -4.28
C HIS A 77 -30.76 -28.65 -5.61
N PHE A 78 -29.77 -28.17 -6.35
CA PHE A 78 -29.94 -27.69 -7.73
C PHE A 78 -29.27 -28.62 -8.72
N GLN A 79 -29.94 -28.89 -9.83
CA GLN A 79 -29.39 -29.54 -11.02
C GLN A 79 -28.85 -28.46 -11.97
N ILE A 80 -27.89 -28.79 -12.82
CA ILE A 80 -27.28 -27.81 -13.73
C ILE A 80 -28.31 -27.22 -14.70
N GLN A 81 -29.36 -27.97 -15.02
CA GLN A 81 -30.50 -27.53 -15.83
C GLN A 81 -31.36 -26.45 -15.15
N ASP A 82 -31.24 -26.28 -13.83
CA ASP A 82 -31.94 -25.25 -13.07
C ASP A 82 -31.25 -23.88 -13.23
N VAL A 83 -30.00 -23.84 -13.74
CA VAL A 83 -29.26 -22.59 -13.98
C VAL A 83 -29.83 -21.87 -15.19
N VAL A 84 -30.20 -20.60 -15.01
CA VAL A 84 -30.76 -19.75 -16.06
C VAL A 84 -29.72 -18.78 -16.60
N LYS A 85 -29.00 -18.09 -15.70
CA LYS A 85 -28.01 -17.06 -16.04
C LYS A 85 -26.87 -17.08 -15.05
N ILE A 86 -25.70 -16.66 -15.53
CA ILE A 86 -24.49 -16.51 -14.73
C ILE A 86 -24.00 -15.08 -14.92
N TYR A 87 -23.94 -14.34 -13.82
CA TYR A 87 -23.54 -12.94 -13.78
C TYR A 87 -22.15 -12.82 -13.18
N PRO A 88 -21.17 -12.27 -13.91
CA PRO A 88 -19.92 -11.85 -13.32
C PRO A 88 -20.15 -10.60 -12.44
N LEU A 89 -19.25 -10.37 -11.49
CA LEU A 89 -19.35 -9.22 -10.59
C LEU A 89 -19.15 -7.89 -11.33
N SER A 90 -18.18 -7.84 -12.25
CA SER A 90 -17.81 -6.65 -13.03
C SER A 90 -17.51 -6.99 -14.49
N ALA A 91 -17.32 -5.95 -15.32
CA ALA A 91 -16.91 -6.13 -16.71
C ALA A 91 -15.49 -6.69 -16.84
N GLN A 92 -14.62 -6.34 -15.88
CA GLN A 92 -13.27 -6.89 -15.79
C GLN A 92 -13.28 -8.37 -15.40
N ALA A 93 -14.05 -8.72 -14.37
CA ALA A 93 -14.22 -10.11 -13.94
C ALA A 93 -14.78 -10.97 -15.09
N LYS A 94 -15.76 -10.44 -15.84
CA LYS A 94 -16.29 -11.10 -17.04
C LYS A 94 -15.18 -11.47 -18.02
N SER A 95 -14.41 -10.47 -18.43
CA SER A 95 -13.36 -10.63 -19.44
C SER A 95 -12.29 -11.64 -18.98
N SER A 96 -11.91 -11.60 -17.69
CA SER A 96 -10.97 -12.57 -17.13
C SER A 96 -11.52 -13.99 -17.10
N ILE A 97 -12.78 -14.16 -16.66
CA ILE A 97 -13.40 -15.49 -16.51
C ILE A 97 -13.67 -16.14 -17.88
N GLU A 98 -14.10 -15.37 -18.89
CA GLU A 98 -14.40 -15.89 -20.24
C GLU A 98 -13.19 -16.60 -20.88
N THR A 99 -11.96 -16.21 -20.55
CA THR A 99 -10.74 -16.86 -21.05
C THR A 99 -10.41 -18.19 -20.35
N LYS A 100 -11.01 -18.45 -19.17
CA LYS A 100 -10.67 -19.56 -18.27
C LYS A 100 -11.80 -20.58 -18.11
N ILE A 101 -12.98 -20.31 -18.66
CA ILE A 101 -14.19 -21.12 -18.52
C ILE A 101 -14.51 -21.88 -19.82
N ASP A 102 -15.36 -22.91 -19.75
CA ASP A 102 -15.84 -23.60 -20.96
C ASP A 102 -16.52 -22.59 -21.91
N PRO A 103 -16.12 -22.51 -23.19
CA PRO A 103 -16.59 -21.48 -24.12
C PRO A 103 -18.08 -21.57 -24.44
N ARG A 104 -18.75 -22.69 -24.09
CA ARG A 104 -20.20 -22.83 -24.22
C ARG A 104 -20.96 -22.13 -23.10
N ILE A 105 -20.28 -21.78 -22.00
CA ILE A 105 -20.87 -21.09 -20.87
C ILE A 105 -20.89 -19.60 -21.18
N LYS A 106 -22.10 -19.06 -21.36
CA LYS A 106 -22.31 -17.65 -21.63
C LYS A 106 -22.41 -16.87 -20.32
N LEU A 107 -21.47 -15.95 -20.09
CA LEU A 107 -21.58 -14.97 -19.01
C LEU A 107 -22.45 -13.79 -19.45
N GLU A 108 -23.40 -13.41 -18.61
CA GLU A 108 -24.26 -12.25 -18.85
C GLU A 108 -23.49 -10.94 -18.61
N ARG A 109 -24.16 -9.80 -18.83
CA ARG A 109 -23.59 -8.50 -18.44
C ARG A 109 -23.63 -8.36 -16.91
N PRO A 110 -22.62 -7.75 -16.28
CA PRO A 110 -22.61 -7.55 -14.83
C PRO A 110 -23.71 -6.54 -14.46
N VAL A 111 -24.79 -7.01 -13.85
CA VAL A 111 -25.92 -6.16 -13.43
C VAL A 111 -25.79 -5.65 -11.99
N PHE A 112 -24.73 -6.08 -11.30
CA PHE A 112 -24.45 -5.81 -9.89
C PHE A 112 -23.15 -5.03 -9.67
N GLU A 113 -22.49 -4.56 -10.73
CA GLU A 113 -21.22 -3.82 -10.63
C GLU A 113 -21.35 -2.56 -9.78
N ASN A 114 -22.53 -1.91 -9.80
CA ASN A 114 -22.80 -0.71 -9.02
C ASN A 114 -22.87 -0.93 -7.49
N ILE A 115 -23.07 -2.17 -7.04
CA ILE A 115 -23.08 -2.49 -5.60
C ILE A 115 -21.70 -2.91 -5.07
N LEU A 116 -20.76 -3.29 -5.94
CA LEU A 116 -19.44 -3.78 -5.53
C LEU A 116 -18.69 -2.83 -4.60
N PRO A 117 -18.64 -1.50 -4.83
CA PRO A 117 -17.94 -0.60 -3.91
C PRO A 117 -18.48 -0.66 -2.48
N LYS A 118 -19.78 -0.92 -2.28
CA LYS A 118 -20.37 -1.08 -0.94
C LYS A 118 -19.98 -2.42 -0.30
N VAL A 119 -19.93 -3.49 -1.11
CA VAL A 119 -19.49 -4.82 -0.67
C VAL A 119 -18.02 -4.78 -0.25
N GLU A 120 -17.15 -4.23 -1.11
CA GLU A 120 -15.73 -4.05 -0.85
C GLU A 120 -15.48 -3.23 0.41
N GLN A 121 -16.16 -2.09 0.58
CA GLN A 121 -16.04 -1.28 1.81
C GLN A 121 -16.44 -2.06 3.07
N THR A 122 -17.43 -2.95 2.98
CA THR A 122 -17.83 -3.79 4.12
C THR A 122 -16.74 -4.80 4.46
N ILE A 123 -16.14 -5.44 3.46
CA ILE A 123 -15.00 -6.35 3.61
C ILE A 123 -13.80 -5.60 4.21
N GLU A 124 -13.45 -4.43 3.66
CA GLU A 124 -12.33 -3.61 4.12
C GLU A 124 -12.50 -3.16 5.57
N LYS A 125 -13.72 -2.77 5.99
CA LYS A 125 -13.98 -2.41 7.41
C LYS A 125 -13.76 -3.61 8.34
N HIS A 126 -14.28 -4.78 7.99
CA HIS A 126 -14.09 -5.98 8.80
C HIS A 126 -12.62 -6.44 8.82
N GLU A 127 -11.91 -6.36 7.69
CA GLU A 127 -10.48 -6.65 7.63
C GLU A 127 -9.67 -5.71 8.53
N LEU A 128 -10.02 -4.42 8.53
CA LEU A 128 -9.38 -3.42 9.37
C LEU A 128 -9.56 -3.72 10.87
N GLU A 129 -10.78 -4.08 11.29
CA GLU A 129 -11.04 -4.52 12.68
C GLU A 129 -10.22 -5.76 13.03
N LYS A 130 -10.14 -6.74 12.11
CA LYS A 130 -9.34 -7.95 12.30
C LYS A 130 -7.85 -7.65 12.37
N ALA A 131 -7.35 -6.72 11.58
CA ALA A 131 -5.95 -6.31 11.59
C ALA A 131 -5.56 -5.65 12.93
N ILE A 132 -6.42 -4.76 13.43
CA ILE A 132 -6.24 -4.14 14.75
C ILE A 132 -6.24 -5.22 15.84
N GLN A 133 -7.25 -6.09 15.83
CA GLN A 133 -7.37 -7.17 16.82
C GLN A 133 -6.16 -8.11 16.78
N ALA A 134 -5.69 -8.48 15.58
CA ALA A 134 -4.55 -9.35 15.40
C ALA A 134 -3.28 -8.74 16.00
N LEU A 135 -2.95 -7.50 15.66
CA LEU A 135 -1.76 -6.85 16.19
C LEU A 135 -1.87 -6.60 17.70
N TRP A 136 -3.05 -6.21 18.19
CA TRP A 136 -3.32 -6.05 19.62
C TRP A 136 -3.01 -7.33 20.41
N ASN A 137 -3.52 -8.47 19.92
CA ASN A 137 -3.30 -9.79 20.53
C ASN A 137 -1.84 -10.23 20.44
N VAL A 138 -1.21 -10.01 19.30
CA VAL A 138 0.21 -10.35 19.07
C VAL A 138 1.14 -9.53 19.97
N CYS A 139 0.78 -8.28 20.27
CA CYS A 139 1.49 -7.45 21.23
C CYS A 139 1.12 -7.75 22.69
N ASP A 140 0.21 -8.70 22.96
CA ASP A 140 -0.18 -9.14 24.30
C ASP A 140 -0.67 -7.97 25.18
N ILE A 141 -1.54 -7.13 24.63
CA ILE A 141 -2.07 -5.96 25.34
C ILE A 141 -3.32 -6.38 26.13
N GLU A 142 -3.24 -6.28 27.46
CA GLU A 142 -4.30 -6.72 28.38
C GLU A 142 -5.46 -5.72 28.50
N ASP A 143 -5.25 -4.45 28.14
CA ASP A 143 -6.27 -3.42 28.23
C ASP A 143 -7.48 -3.71 27.31
N ASP A 144 -8.64 -3.15 27.63
CA ASP A 144 -9.83 -3.26 26.78
C ASP A 144 -9.67 -2.44 25.49
N LEU A 145 -9.50 -3.12 24.36
CA LEU A 145 -9.39 -2.53 23.03
C LEU A 145 -10.55 -1.57 22.71
N ASN A 146 -11.78 -1.88 23.13
CA ASN A 146 -12.97 -1.09 22.78
C ASN A 146 -12.92 0.32 23.38
N LYS A 147 -12.29 0.47 24.56
CA LYS A 147 -12.04 1.78 25.18
C LYS A 147 -11.24 2.69 24.25
N TYR A 148 -10.17 2.17 23.65
CA TYR A 148 -9.28 2.94 22.78
C TYR A 148 -9.93 3.20 21.41
N LEU A 149 -10.63 2.21 20.85
CA LEU A 149 -11.37 2.36 19.60
C LEU A 149 -12.47 3.42 19.72
N SER A 150 -13.18 3.47 20.85
CA SER A 150 -14.21 4.49 21.10
C SER A 150 -13.63 5.91 21.15
N ASN A 151 -12.40 6.06 21.66
CA ASN A 151 -11.73 7.37 21.74
C ASN A 151 -11.14 7.84 20.41
N ILE A 152 -10.69 6.93 19.53
CA ILE A 152 -10.23 7.28 18.17
C ILE A 152 -11.42 7.45 17.22
N GLY A 153 -12.40 6.55 17.29
CA GLY A 153 -13.46 6.36 16.31
C GLY A 153 -13.00 5.51 15.13
N LEU A 154 -13.63 4.34 14.91
CA LEU A 154 -13.24 3.46 13.81
C LEU A 154 -13.46 4.11 12.43
N ASP A 155 -14.56 4.87 12.27
CA ASP A 155 -14.85 5.60 11.03
C ASP A 155 -13.80 6.70 10.74
N ASN A 156 -13.18 7.26 11.78
CA ASN A 156 -12.07 8.22 11.63
C ASN A 156 -10.82 7.57 11.05
N ILE A 157 -10.51 6.34 11.50
CA ILE A 157 -9.41 5.53 10.95
C ILE A 157 -9.71 5.20 9.49
N PHE A 158 -10.90 4.66 9.23
CA PHE A 158 -11.32 4.28 7.88
C PHE A 158 -11.28 5.47 6.91
N SER A 159 -11.80 6.63 7.32
CA SER A 159 -11.76 7.86 6.52
C SER A 159 -10.33 8.30 6.21
N GLY A 160 -9.41 8.17 7.16
CA GLY A 160 -8.00 8.50 6.96
C GLY A 160 -7.32 7.60 5.92
N LEU A 161 -7.61 6.30 5.97
CA LEU A 161 -7.09 5.33 5.01
C LEU A 161 -7.71 5.51 3.61
N GLU A 162 -9.01 5.80 3.54
CA GLU A 162 -9.71 6.09 2.28
C GLU A 162 -9.13 7.32 1.58
N ARG A 163 -8.87 8.40 2.32
CA ARG A 163 -8.19 9.59 1.79
C ARG A 163 -6.82 9.26 1.24
N ARG A 164 -6.05 8.44 1.98
CA ARG A 164 -4.74 7.96 1.55
C ARG A 164 -4.83 7.13 0.27
N LYS A 165 -5.76 6.18 0.18
CA LYS A 165 -6.00 5.34 -1.02
C LYS A 165 -6.31 6.20 -2.25
N LYS A 166 -7.04 7.30 -2.05
CA LYS A 166 -7.34 8.31 -3.09
C LYS A 166 -6.19 9.29 -3.38
N GLY A 167 -5.03 9.14 -2.74
CA GLY A 167 -3.86 10.01 -2.91
C GLY A 167 -4.02 11.41 -2.30
N THR A 168 -5.00 11.62 -1.41
CA THR A 168 -5.17 12.89 -0.69
C THR A 168 -4.09 13.03 0.36
N LYS A 169 -3.27 14.08 0.24
CA LYS A 169 -2.19 14.37 1.22
C LYS A 169 -2.77 14.99 2.48
N ALA A 170 -2.11 14.80 3.61
CA ALA A 170 -2.49 15.42 4.89
C ALA A 170 -2.70 16.95 4.79
N SER A 171 -1.87 17.67 4.03
CA SER A 171 -2.00 19.12 3.85
C SER A 171 -3.21 19.55 3.00
N GLN A 172 -3.88 18.63 2.32
CA GLN A 172 -5.05 18.88 1.49
C GLN A 172 -6.37 18.56 2.22
N ILE A 173 -6.30 17.93 3.38
CA ILE A 173 -7.47 17.57 4.18
C ILE A 173 -8.06 18.85 4.77
N LYS A 174 -9.35 19.06 4.53
CA LYS A 174 -10.17 20.11 5.13
C LYS A 174 -11.14 19.47 6.11
N ASP A 175 -11.25 20.04 7.30
CA ASP A 175 -12.21 19.65 8.35
C ASP A 175 -12.17 18.15 8.73
N GLY A 176 -10.99 17.52 8.62
CA GLY A 176 -10.78 16.13 9.07
C GLY A 176 -10.49 16.06 10.57
N ASN A 177 -10.67 14.89 11.17
CA ASN A 177 -10.17 14.67 12.52
C ASN A 177 -8.64 14.45 12.52
N TYR A 178 -7.98 14.62 13.66
CA TYR A 178 -6.52 14.48 13.79
C TYR A 178 -5.94 13.18 13.20
N TRP A 179 -6.60 12.05 13.43
CA TRP A 179 -6.15 10.72 12.97
C TRP A 179 -6.22 10.56 11.46
N GLU A 180 -7.15 11.26 10.77
CA GLU A 180 -7.16 11.31 9.30
C GLU A 180 -5.87 11.93 8.77
N TYR A 181 -5.39 13.02 9.38
CA TYR A 181 -4.12 13.64 9.02
C TYR A 181 -2.93 12.70 9.27
N VAL A 182 -2.91 12.00 10.41
CA VAL A 182 -1.84 11.05 10.77
C VAL A 182 -1.76 9.89 9.77
N LEU A 183 -2.90 9.31 9.37
CA LEU A 183 -2.95 8.16 8.45
C LEU A 183 -2.63 8.56 6.99
N ALA A 184 -3.07 9.75 6.58
CA ALA A 184 -2.77 10.31 5.25
C ALA A 184 -1.38 10.96 5.16
N TYR A 185 -0.62 11.02 6.26
CA TYR A 185 0.71 11.60 6.26
C TYR A 185 1.75 10.63 5.68
N ASP A 186 2.39 11.09 4.61
CA ASP A 186 3.63 10.53 4.11
C ASP A 186 4.77 11.48 4.44
N ARG A 187 5.83 10.91 4.98
CA ARG A 187 7.01 11.64 5.42
C ARG A 187 7.67 12.35 4.24
N PHE A 188 8.01 13.61 4.45
CA PHE A 188 8.82 14.38 3.51
C PHE A 188 10.30 14.22 3.89
N ASP A 189 11.18 14.02 2.90
CA ASP A 189 12.63 13.82 3.09
C ASP A 189 13.37 15.04 3.69
N TYR A 190 12.64 16.10 4.04
CA TYR A 190 13.18 17.35 4.57
C TYR A 190 13.60 17.26 6.04
N PHE A 191 12.93 16.44 6.87
CA PHE A 191 13.22 16.36 8.31
C PHE A 191 14.34 15.36 8.65
N PRO A 192 15.03 15.53 9.80
CA PRO A 192 16.14 14.66 10.20
C PRO A 192 15.76 13.18 10.17
N ASN A 193 16.59 12.32 9.59
CA ASN A 193 16.34 10.86 9.56
C ASN A 193 16.75 10.18 10.89
N SER A 194 16.32 10.74 12.03
CA SER A 194 16.55 10.21 13.38
C SER A 194 15.22 10.05 14.13
N THR A 195 15.27 9.54 15.36
CA THR A 195 14.08 9.43 16.24
C THR A 195 13.42 10.81 16.44
N LEU A 196 14.23 11.87 16.53
CA LEU A 196 13.74 13.24 16.67
C LEU A 196 12.98 13.71 15.42
N GLY A 197 13.34 13.21 14.24
CA GLY A 197 12.63 13.49 12.98
C GLY A 197 11.13 13.22 13.05
N TYR A 198 10.71 12.16 13.73
CA TYR A 198 9.30 11.82 13.89
C TYR A 198 8.52 12.84 14.74
N PHE A 199 9.21 13.62 15.58
CA PHE A 199 8.60 14.76 16.29
C PHE A 199 8.46 15.99 15.39
N PHE A 200 9.37 16.18 14.43
CA PHE A 200 9.17 17.19 13.38
C PHE A 200 7.96 16.81 12.51
N ASP A 201 7.85 15.54 12.11
CA ASP A 201 6.70 15.03 11.36
C ASP A 201 5.38 15.26 12.14
N ALA A 202 5.35 14.99 13.45
CA ALA A 202 4.19 15.24 14.29
C ALA A 202 3.85 16.74 14.41
N GLY A 203 4.86 17.61 14.46
CA GLY A 203 4.68 19.07 14.37
C GLY A 203 4.06 19.51 13.05
N GLN A 204 4.51 18.93 11.94
CA GLN A 204 3.97 19.20 10.61
C GLN A 204 2.52 18.71 10.45
N ILE A 205 2.21 17.51 10.95
CA ILE A 205 0.84 16.98 10.99
C ILE A 205 -0.05 17.93 11.79
N PHE A 206 0.41 18.37 12.96
CA PHE A 206 -0.34 19.31 13.78
C PHE A 206 -0.59 20.64 13.07
N ALA A 207 0.40 21.21 12.37
CA ALA A 207 0.18 22.41 11.55
C ALA A 207 -0.89 22.19 10.47
N ASN A 208 -0.86 21.05 9.76
CA ASN A 208 -1.88 20.73 8.75
C ASN A 208 -3.30 20.67 9.38
N THR A 209 -3.43 20.13 10.60
CA THR A 209 -4.73 20.11 11.32
C THR A 209 -5.25 21.50 11.69
N LYS A 210 -4.36 22.51 11.71
CA LYS A 210 -4.70 23.92 11.92
C LYS A 210 -4.87 24.69 10.60
N GLY A 211 -4.86 23.99 9.46
CA GLY A 211 -4.92 24.61 8.14
C GLY A 211 -3.65 25.36 7.74
N LEU A 212 -2.53 25.13 8.45
CA LEU A 212 -1.24 25.75 8.15
C LEU A 212 -0.43 24.85 7.20
N PRO A 213 0.28 25.42 6.20
CA PRO A 213 1.05 24.63 5.24
C PRO A 213 2.34 24.05 5.84
N SER A 214 2.90 24.70 6.85
CA SER A 214 4.12 24.27 7.55
C SER A 214 4.09 24.72 9.00
N PHE A 215 4.80 23.99 9.87
CA PHE A 215 5.08 24.42 11.24
C PHE A 215 6.45 25.12 11.37
N GLU A 216 7.21 25.26 10.28
CA GLU A 216 8.48 25.98 10.26
C GLU A 216 8.34 27.39 10.82
N GLY A 217 9.37 27.84 11.54
CA GLY A 217 9.39 29.13 12.22
C GLY A 217 8.59 29.20 13.52
N SER A 218 7.76 28.19 13.83
CA SER A 218 7.07 28.09 15.12
C SER A 218 8.04 27.90 16.30
N VAL A 219 7.54 28.15 17.52
CA VAL A 219 8.29 27.91 18.77
C VAL A 219 8.71 26.44 18.87
N LEU A 220 7.81 25.50 18.54
CA LEU A 220 8.11 24.07 18.53
C LEU A 220 9.22 23.74 17.51
N HIS A 221 9.12 24.28 16.29
CA HIS A 221 10.12 24.02 15.26
C HIS A 221 11.53 24.45 15.70
N LYS A 222 11.67 25.68 16.22
CA LYS A 222 12.95 26.20 16.73
C LYS A 222 13.46 25.35 17.89
N PHE A 223 12.58 24.99 18.83
CA PHE A 223 12.94 24.12 19.95
C PHE A 223 13.46 22.75 19.50
N LEU A 224 12.80 22.10 18.53
CA LEU A 224 13.27 20.83 17.98
C LEU A 224 14.58 20.99 17.20
N GLN A 225 14.80 22.12 16.52
CA GLN A 225 16.08 22.42 15.85
C GLN A 225 17.23 22.58 16.86
N ASP A 226 16.99 23.22 18.00
CA ASP A 226 17.98 23.38 19.07
C ASP A 226 18.34 22.02 19.69
N ILE A 227 17.34 21.16 19.91
CA ILE A 227 17.57 19.77 20.36
C ILE A 227 18.35 19.00 19.29
N ASN A 228 17.98 19.10 18.02
CA ASN A 228 18.66 18.37 16.94
C ASN A 228 20.14 18.79 16.81
N SER A 229 20.42 20.08 16.99
CA SER A 229 21.78 20.63 16.90
C SER A 229 22.66 20.20 18.07
N SER A 230 22.09 20.01 19.25
CA SER A 230 22.82 19.63 20.46
C SER A 230 22.87 18.11 20.71
N LYS A 231 21.81 17.39 20.36
CA LYS A 231 21.59 15.96 20.62
C LYS A 231 20.80 15.30 19.47
N PRO A 232 21.39 15.09 18.27
CA PRO A 232 20.68 14.58 17.10
C PRO A 232 20.14 13.14 17.27
N GLU A 233 20.81 12.33 18.10
CA GLU A 233 20.47 10.93 18.40
C GLU A 233 19.69 10.77 19.72
N ILE A 234 18.98 11.83 20.14
CA ILE A 234 18.17 11.81 21.36
C ILE A 234 17.09 10.73 21.29
N LYS A 235 16.93 9.97 22.38
CA LYS A 235 15.95 8.90 22.47
C LYS A 235 14.56 9.47 22.76
N ILE A 236 13.54 8.77 22.29
CA ILE A 236 12.12 9.14 22.43
C ILE A 236 11.73 9.54 23.87
N LYS A 237 12.13 8.80 24.90
CA LYS A 237 11.81 9.12 26.31
C LYS A 237 12.40 10.46 26.76
N GLU A 238 13.60 10.77 26.31
CA GLU A 238 14.26 12.03 26.65
C GLU A 238 13.63 13.19 25.88
N THR A 239 13.28 13.00 24.60
CA THR A 239 12.55 14.00 23.81
C THR A 239 11.20 14.33 24.43
N VAL A 240 10.42 13.32 24.83
CA VAL A 240 9.13 13.49 25.50
C VAL A 240 9.30 14.29 26.80
N LYS A 241 10.28 13.91 27.62
CA LYS A 241 10.57 14.62 28.87
C LYS A 241 10.87 16.10 28.60
N LEU A 242 11.71 16.42 27.61
CA LEU A 242 12.02 17.80 27.25
C LEU A 242 10.78 18.57 26.79
N LEU A 243 9.90 17.95 25.98
CA LEU A 243 8.65 18.57 25.54
C LEU A 243 7.71 18.89 26.71
N GLU A 244 7.66 18.03 27.72
CA GLU A 244 6.81 18.19 28.91
C GLU A 244 7.37 19.20 29.92
N THR A 245 8.70 19.30 30.05
CA THR A 245 9.34 20.13 31.09
C THR A 245 9.71 21.53 30.62
N GLU A 246 10.17 21.69 29.37
CA GLU A 246 10.64 22.97 28.83
C GLU A 246 9.46 23.87 28.42
N GLU A 247 9.56 25.18 28.68
CA GLU A 247 8.48 26.13 28.39
C GLU A 247 8.10 26.17 26.90
N GLN A 248 9.09 26.01 26.02
CA GLN A 248 8.90 26.00 24.57
C GLN A 248 8.05 24.82 24.09
N GLY A 249 8.14 23.67 24.78
CA GLY A 249 7.40 22.44 24.45
C GLY A 249 6.01 22.36 25.08
N LYS A 250 5.83 22.90 26.30
CA LYS A 250 4.59 22.79 27.09
C LYS A 250 3.34 23.23 26.34
N LYS A 251 3.41 24.31 25.56
CA LYS A 251 2.25 24.80 24.79
C LYS A 251 1.80 23.78 23.75
N TYR A 252 2.74 23.14 23.07
CA TYR A 252 2.44 22.09 22.09
C TYR A 252 1.82 20.87 22.77
N VAL A 253 2.44 20.41 23.89
CA VAL A 253 1.92 19.29 24.69
C VAL A 253 0.48 19.53 25.13
N LEU A 254 0.16 20.73 25.65
CA LEU A 254 -1.19 21.08 26.08
C LEU A 254 -2.19 21.04 24.92
N GLN A 255 -1.82 21.58 23.75
CA GLN A 255 -2.71 21.63 22.57
C GLN A 255 -2.92 20.28 21.89
N THR A 256 -2.03 19.32 22.16
CA THR A 256 -2.05 17.97 21.58
C THR A 256 -2.37 16.90 22.62
N THR A 257 -2.83 17.32 23.80
CA THR A 257 -3.40 16.43 24.82
C THR A 257 -4.91 16.62 24.81
N ILE A 258 -5.64 15.68 24.19
CA ILE A 258 -7.09 15.75 24.04
C ILE A 258 -7.70 14.45 24.56
N ASN A 259 -8.62 14.51 25.53
CA ASN A 259 -9.26 13.33 26.12
C ASN A 259 -8.26 12.24 26.54
N GLU A 260 -7.19 12.64 27.24
CA GLU A 260 -6.08 11.77 27.67
C GLU A 260 -5.24 11.18 26.52
N GLN A 261 -5.53 11.51 25.26
CA GLN A 261 -4.71 11.16 24.11
C GLN A 261 -3.54 12.12 23.99
N LEU A 262 -2.34 11.62 24.28
CA LEU A 262 -1.08 12.35 24.12
C LEU A 262 -0.63 12.32 22.66
N GLN A 263 -1.30 13.08 21.78
CA GLN A 263 -1.06 13.04 20.34
C GLN A 263 0.40 13.35 19.96
N TYR A 264 1.07 14.23 20.72
CA TYR A 264 2.50 14.53 20.57
C TYR A 264 3.43 13.33 20.82
N LEU A 265 2.93 12.27 21.46
CA LEU A 265 3.66 11.02 21.73
C LEU A 265 3.15 9.87 20.86
N ILE A 266 1.83 9.73 20.73
CA ILE A 266 1.19 8.69 19.90
C ILE A 266 1.69 8.78 18.46
N THR A 267 1.70 9.99 17.88
CA THR A 267 2.04 10.19 16.47
C THR A 267 3.50 9.84 16.17
N PRO A 268 4.51 10.34 16.90
CA PRO A 268 5.89 9.91 16.68
C PRO A 268 6.10 8.40 16.88
N LEU A 269 5.46 7.79 17.90
CA LEU A 269 5.54 6.34 18.12
C LEU A 269 5.00 5.56 16.92
N TYR A 270 3.81 5.93 16.44
CA TYR A 270 3.19 5.33 15.27
C TYR A 270 4.08 5.49 14.02
N LEU A 271 4.55 6.71 13.72
CA LEU A 271 5.35 6.97 12.52
C LEU A 271 6.68 6.21 12.52
N MET A 272 7.36 6.17 13.67
CA MET A 272 8.61 5.45 13.86
C MET A 272 8.43 3.94 13.61
N LEU A 273 7.44 3.33 14.25
CA LEU A 273 7.15 1.91 14.10
C LEU A 273 6.62 1.58 12.69
N LYS A 274 5.85 2.48 12.09
CA LYS A 274 5.35 2.36 10.71
C LYS A 274 6.50 2.28 9.72
N ASP A 275 7.47 3.19 9.80
CA ASP A 275 8.62 3.21 8.90
C ASP A 275 9.47 1.94 9.02
N GLU A 276 9.57 1.39 10.24
CA GLU A 276 10.31 0.16 10.48
C GLU A 276 9.59 -1.07 9.94
N ILE A 277 8.31 -1.27 10.30
CA ILE A 277 7.51 -2.43 9.87
C ILE A 277 7.38 -2.47 8.35
N ARG A 278 7.33 -1.30 7.69
CA ARG A 278 7.29 -1.20 6.22
C ARG A 278 8.54 -1.80 5.56
N LYS A 279 9.70 -1.72 6.22
CA LYS A 279 10.99 -2.21 5.69
C LYS A 279 11.25 -3.68 6.06
N ALA A 280 10.53 -4.23 7.03
CA ALA A 280 10.73 -5.59 7.50
C ALA A 280 9.89 -6.59 6.70
N GLU A 281 10.50 -7.72 6.33
CA GLU A 281 9.80 -8.87 5.76
C GLU A 281 8.97 -9.56 6.86
N ASP A 282 9.65 -10.05 7.90
CA ASP A 282 9.04 -10.60 9.11
C ASP A 282 8.89 -9.53 10.19
N ILE A 283 7.67 -9.36 10.69
CA ILE A 283 7.39 -8.40 11.74
C ILE A 283 8.04 -8.75 13.07
N LYS A 284 8.23 -10.04 13.39
CA LYS A 284 8.87 -10.47 14.65
C LYS A 284 10.32 -10.01 14.74
N SER A 285 10.93 -9.68 13.60
CA SER A 285 12.28 -9.10 13.52
C SER A 285 12.36 -7.61 13.89
N THR A 286 11.24 -6.91 14.02
CA THR A 286 11.19 -5.46 14.28
C THR A 286 11.37 -5.11 15.76
N ASN A 287 11.73 -3.87 16.05
CA ASN A 287 11.85 -3.29 17.38
C ASN A 287 10.52 -3.28 18.13
N LEU A 288 9.38 -3.30 17.43
CA LEU A 288 8.08 -3.51 18.05
C LEU A 288 8.11 -4.77 18.93
N PHE A 289 8.70 -5.86 18.43
CA PHE A 289 8.80 -7.13 19.15
C PHE A 289 10.05 -7.22 20.01
N LYS A 290 11.21 -6.81 19.50
CA LYS A 290 12.48 -6.85 20.26
C LYS A 290 12.45 -5.99 21.51
N HIS A 291 11.69 -4.89 21.50
CA HIS A 291 11.60 -3.92 22.59
C HIS A 291 10.18 -3.74 23.12
N LEU A 292 9.31 -4.74 22.92
CA LEU A 292 7.90 -4.70 23.31
C LEU A 292 7.71 -4.27 24.78
N LYS A 293 8.48 -4.85 25.71
CA LYS A 293 8.41 -4.51 27.14
C LYS A 293 8.68 -3.02 27.38
N THR A 294 9.73 -2.47 26.77
CA THR A 294 10.09 -1.06 26.90
C THR A 294 9.06 -0.14 26.22
N LEU A 295 8.46 -0.57 25.12
CA LEU A 295 7.43 0.19 24.41
C LEU A 295 6.11 0.23 25.19
N LYS A 296 5.74 -0.86 25.88
CA LYS A 296 4.58 -0.88 26.77
C LYS A 296 4.68 0.12 27.93
N GLU A 297 5.88 0.56 28.30
CA GLU A 297 6.06 1.62 29.32
C GLU A 297 5.49 2.98 28.90
N PHE A 298 5.22 3.21 27.60
CA PHE A 298 4.48 4.40 27.13
C PHE A 298 2.97 4.32 27.37
N GLY A 299 2.48 3.22 27.96
CA GLY A 299 1.09 3.03 28.39
C GLY A 299 0.09 3.22 27.26
N ALA A 300 -0.97 4.00 27.53
CA ALA A 300 -2.04 4.26 26.59
C ALA A 300 -1.55 4.77 25.22
N SER A 301 -0.46 5.54 25.17
CA SER A 301 0.08 6.06 23.92
C SER A 301 0.61 4.97 23.00
N PHE A 302 1.21 3.92 23.57
CA PHE A 302 1.61 2.74 22.81
C PHE A 302 0.39 2.00 22.25
N ASN A 303 -0.63 1.78 23.07
CA ASN A 303 -1.86 1.09 22.66
C ASN A 303 -2.54 1.80 21.47
N TYR A 304 -2.65 3.13 21.51
CA TYR A 304 -3.18 3.89 20.36
C TYR A 304 -2.31 3.75 19.11
N ALA A 305 -0.98 3.78 19.25
CA ALA A 305 -0.08 3.57 18.12
C ALA A 305 -0.26 2.18 17.50
N ILE A 306 -0.47 1.14 18.31
CA ILE A 306 -0.74 -0.22 17.85
C ILE A 306 -2.04 -0.32 17.05
N ILE A 307 -3.10 0.36 17.49
CA ILE A 307 -4.36 0.42 16.74
C ILE A 307 -4.13 1.04 15.35
N LEU A 308 -3.42 2.17 15.29
CA LEU A 308 -3.12 2.84 14.01
C LEU A 308 -2.24 1.97 13.11
N LEU A 309 -1.25 1.25 13.65
CA LEU A 309 -0.39 0.33 12.90
C LEU A 309 -1.16 -0.87 12.34
N GLY A 310 -2.01 -1.49 13.16
CA GLY A 310 -2.86 -2.60 12.77
C GLY A 310 -3.75 -2.20 11.59
N ALA A 311 -4.42 -1.06 11.72
CA ALA A 311 -5.26 -0.51 10.66
C ALA A 311 -4.47 -0.16 9.38
N PHE A 312 -3.28 0.44 9.52
CA PHE A 312 -2.50 0.92 8.38
C PHE A 312 -1.97 -0.21 7.48
N PHE A 313 -1.50 -1.31 8.07
CA PHE A 313 -0.88 -2.40 7.31
C PHE A 313 -1.86 -3.49 6.85
N GLY A 314 -3.06 -3.53 7.43
CA GLY A 314 -4.06 -4.55 7.13
C GLY A 314 -3.71 -5.93 7.71
N PHE A 315 -4.68 -6.85 7.64
CA PHE A 315 -4.58 -8.14 8.32
C PHE A 315 -3.49 -9.02 7.70
N LYS A 316 -3.29 -8.90 6.38
CA LYS A 316 -2.25 -9.59 5.60
C LYS A 316 -0.84 -9.45 6.19
N LYS A 317 -0.52 -8.34 6.87
CA LYS A 317 0.81 -8.14 7.45
C LYS A 317 1.04 -8.89 8.76
N PHE A 318 -0.03 -9.28 9.45
CA PHE A 318 0.04 -9.78 10.84
C PHE A 318 -0.54 -11.19 11.04
N TYR A 319 -1.28 -11.74 10.07
CA TYR A 319 -2.02 -12.99 10.28
C TYR A 319 -1.14 -14.18 10.68
N ASP A 320 0.07 -14.32 10.13
CA ASP A 320 0.99 -15.41 10.50
C ASP A 320 1.39 -15.33 11.97
N ALA A 321 1.89 -14.16 12.39
CA ALA A 321 2.26 -13.92 13.78
C ALA A 321 1.05 -14.07 14.72
N TYR A 322 -0.14 -13.68 14.26
CA TYR A 322 -1.38 -13.83 15.01
C TYR A 322 -1.80 -15.29 15.17
N TYR A 323 -1.77 -16.08 14.11
CA TYR A 323 -2.12 -17.50 14.15
C TYR A 323 -1.12 -18.33 14.95
N ASP A 324 0.18 -17.97 14.89
CA ASP A 324 1.18 -18.55 15.79
C ASP A 324 0.84 -18.26 17.26
N ASN A 325 0.45 -17.03 17.57
CA ASN A 325 0.05 -16.63 18.94
C ASN A 325 -1.22 -17.34 19.41
N LEU A 326 -2.18 -17.60 18.51
CA LEU A 326 -3.38 -18.39 18.81
C LEU A 326 -3.10 -19.88 19.08
N ASN A 327 -1.91 -20.37 18.71
CA ASN A 327 -1.52 -21.77 18.82
C ASN A 327 -2.59 -22.71 18.21
N LEU A 328 -2.87 -22.50 16.91
CA LEU A 328 -3.93 -23.20 16.21
C LEU A 328 -3.75 -24.73 16.28
N ARG A 329 -4.82 -25.44 16.63
CA ARG A 329 -4.79 -26.90 16.90
C ARG A 329 -4.33 -27.74 15.72
N PHE A 330 -4.38 -27.22 14.50
CA PHE A 330 -3.97 -27.90 13.28
C PHE A 330 -2.51 -27.62 12.88
N TYR A 331 -1.78 -26.80 13.64
CA TYR A 331 -0.34 -26.55 13.45
C TYR A 331 0.57 -27.60 14.11
N LYS A 332 0.02 -28.71 14.64
CA LYS A 332 0.72 -29.69 15.49
C LYS A 332 2.02 -30.31 14.93
N SER A 333 2.25 -30.27 13.62
CA SER A 333 3.47 -30.78 12.97
C SER A 333 4.42 -29.68 12.48
N TYR A 334 4.06 -28.41 12.65
CA TYR A 334 4.89 -27.29 12.22
C TYR A 334 5.95 -26.99 13.28
N GLN A 335 7.20 -27.34 12.99
CA GLN A 335 8.36 -26.81 13.71
C GLN A 335 8.87 -25.63 12.87
N PRO A 336 8.81 -24.38 13.37
CA PRO A 336 9.40 -23.27 12.66
C PRO A 336 10.89 -23.57 12.45
N VAL A 337 11.35 -23.50 11.21
CA VAL A 337 12.77 -23.65 10.88
C VAL A 337 13.51 -22.56 11.64
N LYS A 338 14.17 -22.91 12.74
CA LYS A 338 15.10 -22.00 13.40
C LYS A 338 16.25 -21.82 12.43
N ASP A 339 16.42 -20.61 11.91
CA ASP A 339 17.63 -20.22 11.19
C ASP A 339 18.83 -20.63 12.03
N LYS A 340 19.56 -21.65 11.56
CA LYS A 340 20.86 -21.98 12.11
C LYS A 340 21.73 -20.75 11.85
N LYS A 341 22.02 -20.00 12.91
CA LYS A 341 23.20 -19.13 12.91
C LYS A 341 24.39 -20.06 12.65
N GLU A 342 24.92 -20.02 11.44
CA GLU A 342 26.23 -20.57 11.14
C GLU A 342 27.24 -19.74 11.96
N GLU A 343 27.56 -20.21 13.16
CA GLU A 343 28.84 -19.86 13.77
C GLU A 343 29.94 -20.55 12.95
N PRO A 344 31.02 -19.84 12.58
CA PRO A 344 32.08 -20.41 11.76
C PRO A 344 32.77 -21.50 12.58
N GLU A 345 32.73 -22.74 12.08
CA GLU A 345 33.48 -23.86 12.63
C GLU A 345 34.97 -23.51 12.71
N LYS A 346 35.48 -23.42 13.94
CA LYS A 346 36.91 -23.55 14.19
C LYS A 346 37.29 -25.01 13.93
N ILE A 347 38.07 -25.19 12.87
CA ILE A 347 38.89 -26.37 12.64
C ILE A 347 39.78 -26.57 13.87
N ASP A 348 39.72 -27.76 14.49
CA ASP A 348 40.94 -28.39 14.97
C ASP A 348 40.86 -29.92 14.95
N SER A 349 41.94 -30.51 14.45
CA SER A 349 42.08 -31.92 14.12
C SER A 349 42.74 -32.69 15.28
N LYS A 350 42.24 -33.89 15.61
CA LYS A 350 42.98 -35.19 15.62
C LYS A 350 42.38 -36.27 16.54
N ASN A 351 42.21 -37.43 15.89
CA ASN A 351 42.54 -38.81 16.28
C ASN A 351 41.77 -39.57 17.40
N GLN A 352 41.06 -40.61 16.94
CA GLN A 352 40.97 -42.02 17.38
C GLN A 352 41.43 -42.38 18.81
N THR A 353 40.63 -43.16 19.54
CA THR A 353 40.88 -44.59 19.88
C THR A 353 39.63 -45.21 20.55
N GLU A 354 39.35 -46.47 20.25
CA GLU A 354 38.36 -47.35 20.87
C GLU A 354 38.56 -47.55 22.38
N SER A 355 37.48 -47.78 23.13
CA SER A 355 37.41 -48.79 24.20
C SER A 355 35.97 -48.96 24.70
N ASN A 356 35.49 -50.20 24.62
CA ASN A 356 34.45 -50.74 25.48
C ASN A 356 34.89 -50.61 26.96
N GLU A 357 33.96 -50.43 27.89
CA GLU A 357 33.47 -51.51 28.77
C GLU A 357 32.72 -50.94 30.00
N SER A 358 31.68 -51.68 30.39
CA SER A 358 31.18 -51.94 31.76
C SER A 358 30.18 -50.99 32.47
N THR A 359 28.95 -51.54 32.57
CA THR A 359 28.16 -51.84 33.80
C THR A 359 27.74 -50.69 34.72
N SER A 360 26.48 -50.59 35.19
CA SER A 360 25.76 -51.55 36.06
C SER A 360 24.39 -50.91 36.37
N SER A 361 23.24 -51.53 36.05
CA SER A 361 22.33 -52.31 36.94
C SER A 361 21.78 -51.51 38.15
N LYS A 362 20.51 -51.51 38.58
CA LYS A 362 19.33 -52.40 38.60
C LYS A 362 18.08 -51.47 38.75
N GLU A 363 16.83 -51.84 38.50
CA GLU A 363 16.04 -52.88 39.16
C GLU A 363 14.82 -53.28 38.32
N GLU A 364 14.63 -54.58 38.21
CA GLU A 364 13.38 -55.32 37.98
C GLU A 364 13.18 -56.16 39.27
N PRO A 365 11.96 -56.62 39.66
CA PRO A 365 11.41 -57.83 39.00
C PRO A 365 9.85 -57.95 38.96
N VAL A 366 9.28 -58.49 37.85
CA VAL A 366 8.75 -59.86 37.63
C VAL A 366 7.33 -60.14 38.16
N SER A 367 6.39 -60.48 37.27
CA SER A 367 5.95 -61.89 37.05
C SER A 367 4.79 -62.00 36.04
N ASP A 368 5.00 -62.84 35.02
CA ASP A 368 4.07 -63.35 34.02
C ASP A 368 2.98 -64.29 34.58
N GLU A 369 1.83 -64.39 33.89
CA GLU A 369 1.38 -65.67 33.28
C GLU A 369 0.18 -65.49 32.31
N ASN A 370 0.09 -66.41 31.35
CA ASN A 370 -0.48 -66.32 30.00
C ASN A 370 -1.86 -67.02 29.81
N GLN A 371 -2.40 -66.85 28.59
CA GLN A 371 -3.34 -67.70 27.79
C GLN A 371 -4.82 -67.22 27.72
N GLY A 372 -5.50 -67.11 26.56
CA GLY A 372 -5.18 -67.46 25.16
C GLY A 372 -6.32 -67.14 24.16
N LEU A 373 -6.11 -67.57 22.89
CA LEU A 373 -7.00 -67.62 21.68
C LEU A 373 -7.13 -66.32 20.84
N GLU A 374 -6.50 -66.19 19.66
CA GLU A 374 -6.90 -66.67 18.29
C GLU A 374 -8.29 -66.12 17.86
N ASP A 375 -8.44 -65.30 16.81
CA ASP A 375 -8.22 -65.62 15.39
C ASP A 375 -7.95 -64.40 14.48
N LYS A 376 -7.07 -64.61 13.49
CA LYS A 376 -6.95 -63.89 12.19
C LYS A 376 -7.90 -64.57 11.18
N PRO A 377 -8.38 -63.94 10.08
CA PRO A 377 -7.55 -63.66 8.86
C PRO A 377 -8.01 -62.38 8.10
N LYS A 378 -7.42 -61.85 7.02
CA LYS A 378 -6.27 -62.18 6.15
C LYS A 378 -5.95 -60.89 5.37
N THR A 379 -4.66 -60.65 5.19
CA THR A 379 -4.05 -59.70 4.26
C THR A 379 -3.92 -60.39 2.89
N GLU A 380 -4.10 -59.65 1.79
CA GLU A 380 -3.48 -59.97 0.50
C GLU A 380 -2.64 -58.77 0.06
N ASP A 381 -1.32 -58.99 0.08
CA ASP A 381 -0.31 -58.18 -0.58
C ASP A 381 -0.14 -58.68 -2.02
N HIS A 382 -0.06 -57.75 -2.98
CA HIS A 382 0.73 -57.96 -4.20
C HIS A 382 1.65 -56.75 -4.45
N THR A 383 2.92 -57.04 -4.22
CA THR A 383 4.19 -56.46 -4.68
C THR A 383 4.21 -56.29 -6.23
N ILE A 384 4.85 -55.33 -6.91
CA ILE A 384 6.28 -54.93 -6.99
C ILE A 384 6.40 -53.59 -7.75
N ALA A 385 7.45 -52.86 -7.42
CA ALA A 385 7.96 -51.63 -8.01
C ALA A 385 8.45 -51.72 -9.47
N ALA A 386 8.52 -50.53 -10.10
CA ALA A 386 9.52 -50.02 -11.05
C ALA A 386 8.89 -49.37 -12.29
N ASP A 387 8.86 -48.03 -12.32
CA ASP A 387 9.70 -47.31 -13.28
C ASP A 387 9.91 -45.85 -12.83
N LEU A 388 11.19 -45.48 -12.75
CA LEU A 388 11.69 -44.13 -12.58
C LEU A 388 11.70 -43.46 -13.95
N GLN A 389 11.25 -42.20 -14.05
CA GLN A 389 12.06 -41.20 -14.73
C GLN A 389 11.68 -39.77 -14.35
N GLU A 390 12.75 -39.03 -14.04
CA GLU A 390 12.82 -37.64 -13.64
C GLU A 390 12.27 -36.70 -14.72
N LEU A 391 11.50 -35.69 -14.31
CA LEU A 391 11.53 -34.37 -14.94
C LEU A 391 11.62 -33.33 -13.83
N LYS A 392 12.86 -32.90 -13.58
CA LYS A 392 13.15 -31.59 -13.01
C LYS A 392 12.53 -30.54 -13.93
N VAL A 393 11.63 -29.72 -13.40
CA VAL A 393 11.30 -28.42 -14.00
C VAL A 393 11.55 -27.38 -12.90
N GLU A 394 12.62 -26.62 -13.08
CA GLU A 394 12.90 -25.40 -12.33
C GLU A 394 11.73 -24.42 -12.49
N PRO A 395 11.39 -23.63 -11.45
CA PRO A 395 10.47 -22.53 -11.63
C PRO A 395 11.16 -21.44 -12.47
N VAL A 396 10.78 -21.37 -13.75
CA VAL A 396 11.08 -20.22 -14.60
C VAL A 396 10.29 -19.03 -14.07
N ILE A 397 10.99 -18.14 -13.37
CA ILE A 397 10.54 -16.78 -13.11
C ILE A 397 10.63 -16.02 -14.44
N GLN A 398 9.49 -15.85 -15.11
CA GLN A 398 9.36 -14.87 -16.19
C GLN A 398 8.82 -13.57 -15.60
N ASP A 399 9.75 -12.67 -15.31
CA ASP A 399 9.48 -11.23 -15.29
C ASP A 399 9.11 -10.79 -16.71
N GLN A 400 7.87 -10.40 -16.95
CA GLN A 400 7.57 -9.47 -18.05
C GLN A 400 6.59 -8.36 -17.65
N PRO A 401 6.83 -7.15 -18.20
CA PRO A 401 6.34 -5.88 -17.68
C PRO A 401 4.91 -5.53 -18.10
N LEU A 402 4.27 -4.67 -17.30
CA LEU A 402 3.06 -3.90 -17.66
C LEU A 402 3.24 -3.28 -19.05
N ASN A 403 2.39 -3.68 -20.00
CA ASN A 403 2.30 -3.08 -21.33
C ASN A 403 0.99 -2.29 -21.44
N ASP A 404 1.07 -0.99 -21.20
CA ASP A 404 0.02 -0.02 -21.56
C ASP A 404 0.23 0.40 -23.02
N GLN A 405 -0.52 -0.19 -23.95
CA GLN A 405 -0.76 0.38 -25.27
C GLN A 405 -2.24 0.22 -25.63
N GLN A 406 -3.04 1.25 -25.33
CA GLN A 406 -4.31 1.48 -26.01
C GLN A 406 -4.06 2.34 -27.25
N THR A 407 -4.25 1.74 -28.40
CA THR A 407 -4.43 2.38 -29.70
C THR A 407 -5.70 3.24 -29.70
N PHE A 408 -5.55 4.53 -30.00
CA PHE A 408 -6.67 5.41 -30.34
C PHE A 408 -7.01 5.20 -31.82
N GLU A 409 -8.23 4.75 -32.11
CA GLU A 409 -8.83 4.91 -33.44
C GLU A 409 -9.50 6.28 -33.53
N GLU A 410 -9.13 7.05 -34.55
CA GLU A 410 -9.80 8.28 -34.97
C GLU A 410 -11.13 7.96 -35.66
N ILE A 411 -12.22 8.67 -35.29
CA ILE A 411 -13.45 8.74 -36.09
C ILE A 411 -13.88 10.22 -36.18
N PRO A 412 -14.36 10.70 -37.35
CA PRO A 412 -14.24 12.09 -37.77
C PRO A 412 -15.41 12.99 -37.36
N ALA A 413 -15.19 14.28 -37.57
CA ALA A 413 -16.11 15.41 -37.37
C ALA A 413 -17.29 15.48 -38.36
N SER A 414 -18.26 16.35 -38.01
CA SER A 414 -19.45 16.84 -38.77
C SER A 414 -20.77 16.18 -38.32
N THR A 415 -21.90 16.85 -38.03
CA THR A 415 -22.40 18.21 -38.32
C THR A 415 -23.62 18.55 -37.42
N GLU A 416 -23.66 19.78 -36.89
CA GLU A 416 -24.81 20.72 -36.72
C GLU A 416 -26.17 20.37 -36.05
N PRO A 417 -26.92 21.41 -35.58
CA PRO A 417 -27.66 21.38 -34.31
C PRO A 417 -29.19 21.34 -34.44
N ILE A 418 -29.87 20.96 -33.36
CA ILE A 418 -31.32 21.19 -33.19
C ILE A 418 -31.61 21.84 -31.84
N VAL A 419 -32.23 23.01 -31.94
CA VAL A 419 -32.85 23.83 -30.91
C VAL A 419 -34.13 23.15 -30.40
N THR A 420 -34.43 23.17 -29.10
CA THR A 420 -35.80 23.38 -28.62
C THR A 420 -35.87 23.86 -27.17
N GLU A 421 -36.88 24.69 -26.96
CA GLU A 421 -37.14 25.61 -25.87
C GLU A 421 -37.49 24.94 -24.54
N VAL A 422 -37.11 25.63 -23.45
CA VAL A 422 -37.72 25.45 -22.13
C VAL A 422 -38.52 26.70 -21.81
N ALA A 423 -39.82 26.53 -21.61
CA ALA A 423 -40.72 27.53 -21.05
C ALA A 423 -41.40 26.94 -19.82
N THR A 424 -41.17 27.54 -18.64
CA THR A 424 -42.21 27.91 -17.68
C THR A 424 -41.62 28.77 -16.54
N LYS A 425 -42.05 30.03 -16.51
CA LYS A 425 -42.24 30.91 -15.32
C LYS A 425 -43.36 30.33 -14.43
N PRO A 426 -43.70 30.84 -13.21
CA PRO A 426 -43.50 32.20 -12.65
C PRO A 426 -43.00 32.15 -11.17
N GLU A 427 -42.89 33.19 -10.34
CA GLU A 427 -43.47 34.53 -10.26
C GLU A 427 -42.70 35.37 -9.23
N GLU A 428 -42.91 36.68 -9.30
CA GLU A 428 -42.29 37.78 -8.59
C GLU A 428 -42.66 37.87 -7.09
N GLN A 429 -41.81 38.51 -6.27
CA GLN A 429 -42.17 39.81 -5.66
C GLN A 429 -41.02 40.50 -4.90
N LYS A 430 -41.19 41.82 -4.86
CA LYS A 430 -40.25 42.92 -4.70
C LYS A 430 -39.97 43.33 -3.25
N ILE A 431 -39.07 44.33 -3.16
CA ILE A 431 -38.92 45.47 -2.21
C ILE A 431 -37.57 45.33 -1.49
N GLY A 432 -36.61 46.27 -1.51
CA GLY A 432 -36.54 47.67 -1.94
C GLY A 432 -35.55 48.40 -1.02
N ILE A 433 -35.03 49.55 -1.48
CA ILE A 433 -34.26 50.61 -0.76
C ILE A 433 -32.72 50.57 -0.94
N ASN A 434 -32.23 51.48 -1.82
CA ASN A 434 -31.32 52.64 -1.60
C ASN A 434 -30.22 52.58 -0.51
N ASP A 435 -29.04 53.23 -0.59
CA ASP A 435 -28.55 54.40 -1.36
C ASP A 435 -27.00 54.45 -1.33
N ASN A 436 -26.38 54.90 -2.45
CA ASN A 436 -25.25 55.85 -2.62
C ASN A 436 -24.10 55.99 -1.59
N ASN A 437 -22.83 55.90 -2.04
CA ASN A 437 -21.98 57.08 -2.36
C ASN A 437 -20.52 56.73 -2.73
N ASP A 438 -20.16 57.15 -3.95
CA ASP A 438 -18.95 57.82 -4.45
C ASP A 438 -17.65 57.94 -3.61
N SER A 439 -16.52 57.66 -4.29
CA SER A 439 -15.48 58.62 -4.76
C SER A 439 -14.01 58.19 -4.53
N GLU A 440 -13.27 58.06 -5.65
CA GLU A 440 -11.81 58.16 -5.75
C GLU A 440 -11.36 59.65 -5.70
N PRO A 441 -10.06 59.99 -5.48
CA PRO A 441 -9.10 60.10 -6.60
C PRO A 441 -7.58 59.86 -6.31
N LYS A 442 -6.89 59.40 -7.37
CA LYS A 442 -5.51 59.63 -7.91
C LYS A 442 -4.44 60.43 -7.14
N GLU A 443 -3.16 60.02 -7.30
CA GLU A 443 -2.05 60.92 -7.67
C GLU A 443 -0.82 60.23 -8.32
N ASN A 444 -0.11 61.01 -9.15
CA ASN A 444 1.06 60.73 -10.02
C ASN A 444 2.42 60.78 -9.28
N ILE A 445 3.52 60.33 -9.92
CA ILE A 445 4.81 61.07 -10.05
C ILE A 445 5.74 60.39 -11.10
N GLU A 446 6.53 61.24 -11.76
CA GLU A 446 7.35 61.08 -12.97
C GLU A 446 8.88 60.99 -12.69
N SER A 447 9.66 60.81 -13.78
CA SER A 447 11.09 61.17 -14.05
C SER A 447 12.14 60.03 -13.96
N LYS A 448 13.29 60.02 -14.68
CA LYS A 448 13.80 60.35 -16.05
C LYS A 448 15.30 59.91 -16.11
N THR A 449 15.94 60.04 -17.29
CA THR A 449 17.39 59.90 -17.71
C THR A 449 17.95 58.48 -17.97
N GLU A 450 18.33 58.05 -19.20
CA GLU A 450 19.49 58.42 -20.11
C GLU A 450 20.86 58.02 -19.48
N ASP A 451 21.84 57.32 -20.08
CA ASP A 451 22.32 57.19 -21.48
C ASP A 451 23.33 56.01 -21.70
N GLU A 452 23.57 55.68 -22.99
CA GLU A 452 24.81 55.24 -23.70
C GLU A 452 25.46 53.81 -23.65
N ILE A 453 25.21 53.03 -24.73
CA ILE A 453 26.11 52.52 -25.83
C ILE A 453 27.47 51.79 -25.53
N LEU A 454 27.51 50.47 -25.89
CA LEU A 454 28.44 49.61 -26.71
C LEU A 454 29.97 49.92 -26.85
N PRO A 455 30.88 48.99 -27.27
CA PRO A 455 30.67 47.78 -28.09
C PRO A 455 31.53 46.50 -27.81
N THR A 456 31.11 45.46 -28.55
CA THR A 456 31.66 44.16 -29.02
C THR A 456 33.17 43.86 -28.98
N ASP A 457 33.50 42.56 -28.93
CA ASP A 457 34.37 41.91 -29.92
C ASP A 457 34.19 40.38 -30.02
N ASP A 458 34.23 39.90 -31.27
CA ASP A 458 34.12 38.54 -31.79
C ASP A 458 35.36 37.67 -31.55
N ILE A 459 35.20 36.35 -31.33
CA ILE A 459 36.12 35.32 -31.88
C ILE A 459 35.32 34.07 -32.31
N LYS A 460 35.53 33.65 -33.56
CA LYS A 460 35.03 32.45 -34.24
C LYS A 460 35.99 31.25 -34.10
N SER A 461 35.42 30.05 -34.38
CA SER A 461 36.03 28.80 -34.89
C SER A 461 36.96 28.03 -33.92
N GLU A 462 36.99 26.69 -33.85
CA GLU A 462 37.03 25.67 -34.90
C GLU A 462 36.46 24.30 -34.46
N VAL A 463 36.22 23.48 -35.49
CA VAL A 463 35.84 22.07 -35.53
C VAL A 463 37.09 21.17 -35.46
N SER A 464 37.11 20.11 -34.63
CA SER A 464 37.81 18.84 -34.92
C SER A 464 37.40 17.78 -33.87
N GLU A 465 36.66 16.74 -34.26
CA GLU A 465 37.15 15.38 -34.54
C GLU A 465 37.84 14.65 -33.36
N ASN A 466 37.25 13.50 -33.00
CA ASN A 466 37.61 12.53 -31.96
C ASN A 466 39.12 12.27 -31.81
N PRO A 467 39.57 12.01 -30.57
CA PRO A 467 40.01 10.63 -30.29
C PRO A 467 39.75 10.19 -28.83
N ILE A 468 38.94 9.15 -28.63
CA ILE A 468 39.00 8.34 -27.40
C ILE A 468 38.99 6.86 -27.77
N GLU A 469 40.18 6.33 -28.07
CA GLU A 469 40.56 4.98 -27.68
C GLU A 469 41.53 5.08 -26.50
N HIS A 470 41.47 4.07 -25.61
CA HIS A 470 42.24 3.86 -24.38
C HIS A 470 41.60 4.37 -23.07
N LEU A 471 40.92 3.46 -22.35
CA LEU A 471 41.51 2.78 -21.17
C LEU A 471 40.48 1.89 -20.48
N LYS A 472 40.85 0.62 -20.29
CA LYS A 472 40.18 -0.39 -19.46
C LYS A 472 40.88 -0.46 -18.11
N LYS A 473 40.08 -0.55 -17.04
CA LYS A 473 40.36 -1.01 -15.65
C LYS A 473 41.11 -0.06 -14.68
N SER A 474 40.35 0.61 -13.81
CA SER A 474 40.46 0.52 -12.33
C SER A 474 39.22 1.16 -11.65
N ASN A 475 38.89 0.72 -10.43
CA ASN A 475 37.67 1.07 -9.68
C ASN A 475 37.75 2.43 -8.95
N SER A 476 36.70 3.25 -9.10
CA SER A 476 36.03 3.96 -7.99
C SER A 476 34.63 4.42 -8.44
N ASP A 477 33.64 4.41 -7.55
CA ASP A 477 32.29 4.93 -7.84
C ASP A 477 32.34 6.38 -8.34
N THR A 478 33.36 7.14 -7.91
CA THR A 478 33.60 8.53 -8.30
C THR A 478 33.98 8.70 -9.77
N GLU A 479 34.86 7.84 -10.31
CA GLU A 479 35.31 7.92 -11.70
C GLU A 479 34.18 7.59 -12.69
N THR A 480 33.34 6.62 -12.31
CA THR A 480 32.13 6.28 -13.08
C THR A 480 31.15 7.45 -13.09
N VAL A 481 30.93 8.13 -11.95
CA VAL A 481 30.06 9.30 -11.87
C VAL A 481 30.61 10.46 -12.72
N ILE A 482 31.92 10.74 -12.65
CA ILE A 482 32.54 11.80 -13.47
C ILE A 482 32.37 11.50 -14.96
N ARG A 483 32.62 10.26 -15.37
CA ARG A 483 32.45 9.84 -16.77
C ARG A 483 31.01 10.01 -17.24
N LEU A 484 30.04 9.65 -16.39
CA LEU A 484 28.62 9.81 -16.70
C LEU A 484 28.19 11.28 -16.78
N LYS A 485 28.70 12.15 -15.90
CA LYS A 485 28.46 13.60 -15.98
C LYS A 485 28.90 14.18 -17.32
N ASN A 486 30.08 13.77 -17.80
CA ASN A 486 30.63 14.24 -19.07
C ASN A 486 29.75 13.79 -20.26
N ILE A 487 29.39 12.50 -20.30
CA ILE A 487 28.52 11.96 -21.36
C ILE A 487 27.14 12.64 -21.35
N ILE A 488 26.55 12.85 -20.17
CA ILE A 488 25.24 13.52 -20.05
C ILE A 488 25.33 14.98 -20.54
N ASN A 489 26.39 15.72 -20.20
CA ASN A 489 26.60 17.08 -20.69
C ASN A 489 26.77 17.14 -22.21
N GLU A 490 27.48 16.18 -22.80
CA GLU A 490 27.66 16.08 -24.25
C GLU A 490 26.32 15.81 -24.95
N LEU A 491 25.56 14.82 -24.49
CA LEU A 491 24.23 14.48 -25.02
C LEU A 491 23.25 15.66 -24.93
N LEU A 492 23.34 16.46 -23.87
CA LEU A 492 22.50 17.65 -23.66
C LEU A 492 23.01 18.90 -24.39
N THR A 493 24.22 18.87 -24.94
CA THR A 493 24.75 19.92 -25.81
C THR A 493 24.20 19.78 -27.22
N ASP A 494 24.10 18.56 -27.73
CA ASP A 494 23.51 18.25 -29.04
C ASP A 494 21.99 18.37 -29.06
N LYS A 495 21.36 18.07 -27.93
CA LYS A 495 19.92 18.14 -27.76
C LYS A 495 19.63 18.74 -26.40
N ALA A 496 19.15 19.99 -26.38
CA ALA A 496 18.78 20.69 -25.15
C ALA A 496 17.83 19.87 -24.26
N GLU A 497 17.13 18.89 -24.86
CA GLU A 497 16.18 18.03 -24.18
C GLU A 497 16.17 16.55 -24.54
N MET A 498 16.26 15.67 -23.54
CA MET A 498 16.32 14.22 -23.74
C MET A 498 15.55 13.44 -22.66
N LYS A 499 14.81 12.41 -23.08
CA LYS A 499 14.15 11.47 -22.15
C LYS A 499 15.20 10.59 -21.47
N LEU A 500 14.96 10.23 -20.21
CA LEU A 500 15.90 9.37 -19.46
C LEU A 500 16.10 7.99 -20.12
N THR A 501 15.07 7.44 -20.76
CA THR A 501 15.16 6.18 -21.51
C THR A 501 16.12 6.30 -22.70
N ASP A 502 15.94 7.35 -23.51
CA ASP A 502 16.75 7.60 -24.70
C ASP A 502 18.21 7.91 -24.31
N MET A 503 18.38 8.61 -23.18
CA MET A 503 19.70 8.89 -22.59
C MET A 503 20.39 7.61 -22.12
N GLY A 504 19.65 6.67 -21.51
CA GLY A 504 20.17 5.35 -21.12
C GLY A 504 20.62 4.52 -22.33
N ASP A 505 19.88 4.57 -23.42
CA ASP A 505 20.24 3.88 -24.66
C ASP A 505 21.49 4.48 -25.32
N LYS A 506 21.59 5.82 -25.35
CA LYS A 506 22.77 6.53 -25.86
C LYS A 506 24.02 6.29 -25.02
N ILE A 507 23.89 6.29 -23.69
CA ILE A 507 25.00 5.96 -22.80
C ILE A 507 25.45 4.51 -23.02
N LYS A 508 24.52 3.57 -23.25
CA LYS A 508 24.84 2.18 -23.59
C LYS A 508 25.56 2.07 -24.94
N GLU A 509 25.16 2.85 -25.94
CA GLU A 509 25.84 2.94 -27.24
C GLU A 509 27.30 3.42 -27.09
N ILE A 510 27.52 4.45 -26.26
CA ILE A 510 28.85 5.07 -26.05
C ILE A 510 29.76 4.22 -25.16
N THR A 511 29.22 3.62 -24.09
CA THR A 511 30.02 2.95 -23.05
C THR A 511 30.01 1.42 -23.14
N GLY A 512 29.08 0.85 -23.91
CA GLY A 512 28.79 -0.58 -23.91
C GLY A 512 28.08 -1.09 -22.66
N GLN A 513 27.79 -0.22 -21.67
CA GLN A 513 27.19 -0.60 -20.39
C GLN A 513 25.73 -0.16 -20.29
N LYS A 514 24.84 -1.06 -19.88
CA LYS A 514 23.44 -0.72 -19.62
C LYS A 514 23.34 -0.03 -18.26
N ILE A 515 22.85 1.20 -18.24
CA ILE A 515 22.69 2.00 -17.02
C ILE A 515 21.19 2.22 -16.78
N THR A 516 20.78 2.09 -15.51
CA THR A 516 19.37 2.27 -15.14
C THR A 516 19.01 3.75 -15.03
N ASN A 517 17.75 4.09 -15.27
CA ASN A 517 17.24 5.45 -15.11
C ASN A 517 17.49 6.00 -13.70
N THR A 518 17.53 5.14 -12.66
CA THR A 518 17.84 5.53 -11.29
C THR A 518 19.26 6.07 -11.15
N ILE A 519 20.24 5.42 -11.77
CA ILE A 519 21.64 5.87 -11.74
C ILE A 519 21.77 7.20 -12.49
N ILE A 520 21.16 7.32 -13.67
CA ILE A 520 21.16 8.57 -14.45
C ILE A 520 20.54 9.71 -13.63
N LYS A 521 19.40 9.47 -12.96
CA LYS A 521 18.76 10.46 -12.08
C LYS A 521 19.67 10.91 -10.94
N ASN A 522 20.38 9.98 -10.30
CA ASN A 522 21.29 10.30 -9.21
C ASN A 522 22.51 11.11 -9.69
N VAL A 523 23.03 10.80 -10.88
CA VAL A 523 24.11 11.58 -11.49
C VAL A 523 23.63 12.99 -11.83
N ILE A 524 22.46 13.14 -12.45
CA ILE A 524 21.86 14.45 -12.77
C ILE A 524 21.63 15.29 -11.51
N LYS A 525 21.12 14.70 -10.41
CA LYS A 525 20.96 15.39 -9.12
C LYS A 525 22.25 15.95 -8.52
N SER A 526 23.41 15.44 -8.97
CA SER A 526 24.72 15.91 -8.54
C SER A 526 25.36 16.91 -9.53
N MET A 527 24.63 17.32 -10.57
CA MET A 527 25.05 18.31 -11.55
C MET A 527 24.30 19.62 -11.28
N ASP A 528 25.01 20.74 -11.20
CA ASP A 528 24.39 22.03 -10.86
C ASP A 528 23.63 22.67 -12.04
N ASN A 529 23.80 22.12 -13.25
CA ASN A 529 23.37 22.72 -14.52
C ASN A 529 22.32 21.88 -15.28
N VAL A 530 21.81 20.80 -14.70
CA VAL A 530 20.84 19.90 -15.32
C VAL A 530 19.73 19.57 -14.33
N GLU A 531 18.47 19.77 -14.73
CA GLU A 531 17.31 19.47 -13.88
C GLU A 531 16.43 18.40 -14.52
N ILE A 532 15.86 17.53 -13.69
CA ILE A 532 14.84 16.56 -14.12
C ILE A 532 13.49 17.25 -13.98
N VAL A 533 12.89 17.63 -15.10
CA VAL A 533 11.54 18.23 -15.12
C VAL A 533 10.51 17.10 -15.16
N PRO A 534 9.68 16.90 -14.11
CA PRO A 534 8.55 15.98 -14.17
C PRO A 534 7.43 16.62 -14.97
N LYS A 535 7.13 16.11 -16.16
CA LYS A 535 5.96 16.52 -16.94
C LYS A 535 4.71 15.78 -16.48
N LYS A 536 3.67 16.58 -16.24
CA LYS A 536 2.32 16.21 -16.66
C LYS A 536 2.39 15.99 -18.19
N LYS A 537 2.20 14.74 -18.66
CA LYS A 537 2.44 14.25 -20.04
C LYS A 537 2.19 15.28 -21.17
N PRO A 538 2.97 15.30 -22.30
CA PRO A 538 4.12 14.48 -22.65
C PRO A 538 5.47 15.23 -22.76
N GLU A 539 6.49 14.39 -22.52
CA GLU A 539 7.90 14.45 -22.08
C GLU A 539 9.03 15.19 -22.85
N THR A 540 9.64 16.29 -22.38
CA THR A 540 10.83 16.91 -22.99
C THR A 540 11.55 17.71 -21.86
N ALA A 541 12.86 17.54 -21.66
CA ALA A 541 13.66 18.05 -20.52
C ALA A 541 14.59 19.22 -20.89
N ARG A 542 14.47 20.45 -20.36
CA ARG A 542 15.21 21.63 -20.88
C ARG A 542 16.55 21.92 -20.22
N LYS A 543 17.57 22.33 -21.00
CA LYS A 543 18.76 23.06 -20.51
C LYS A 543 18.36 24.51 -20.15
N THR A 544 18.40 24.87 -18.87
CA THR A 544 18.12 26.23 -18.41
C THR A 544 19.38 27.09 -18.55
N ILE A 545 19.33 28.10 -19.42
CA ILE A 545 20.34 29.16 -19.50
C ILE A 545 19.90 30.22 -18.48
N MET A 546 20.64 30.39 -17.39
CA MET A 546 20.47 31.53 -16.49
C MET A 546 21.14 32.76 -17.11
N GLN A 547 20.33 33.69 -17.60
CA GLN A 547 20.75 35.07 -17.78
C GLN A 547 19.54 36.00 -17.57
N ASP A 548 19.72 36.91 -16.62
CA ASP A 548 19.01 38.17 -16.37
C ASP A 548 17.49 38.14 -16.09
N LEU A 549 17.13 38.52 -14.84
CA LEU A 549 16.15 39.58 -14.53
C LEU A 549 16.01 39.75 -13.00
N PHE A 550 17.07 40.26 -12.37
CA PHE A 550 16.88 41.21 -11.27
C PHE A 550 16.61 42.56 -11.92
N ASN A 551 15.37 43.06 -11.83
CA ASN A 551 14.99 44.48 -11.77
C ASN A 551 13.49 44.67 -12.09
N LYS A 552 12.68 44.89 -11.05
CA LYS A 552 12.04 46.19 -10.77
C LYS A 552 10.95 46.07 -9.68
N GLN A 553 11.15 46.85 -8.64
CA GLN A 553 10.10 47.42 -7.77
C GLN A 553 9.16 48.29 -8.61
N VAL A 554 7.85 48.26 -8.33
CA VAL A 554 7.04 49.35 -7.72
C VAL A 554 5.88 48.70 -6.97
#